data_AF-A0A348WTA2-F1
#
_entry.id   AF-A0A348WTA2-F1
#
_cell.length_a   1.000
_cell.length_b   1.000
_cell.length_c   1.000
_cell.angle_alpha   90.00
_cell.angle_beta   90.00
_cell.angle_gamma   90.00
#
_symmetry.space_group_name_H-M   'P 1'
#
loop_
_entity.id
_entity.type
_entity.pdbx_description
1 polymer ?
#
loop_
_entity_poly.entity_id
_entity_poly.type
_entity_poly.pdbx_seq_one_letter_code
_entity_poly.pdbx_strand_id
1 'polypeptide(L)'
;MYLYWQSYSFKNSLKEVDIVKKFFQIRPTKTVLSIIITIIIGFLIGIFSTNTLPKTVYEIDEEKKSYVQIFLNSFSLNYWYFFVLWFFGMIPFGFCLSYFITFFKSFMIGVTLGVCLKSSAMFGIMQFITYAILEGIIILPTLIYLANKSIKFSINGRRTFNDTGQKYFNVLVRVTIVIMIYALLTCLKMTFLEVQ
;
A
#
# COMPACT_ATOMS: atom_id res chain seq x y z
N MET A 1 15.57 -29.07 42.14
CA MET A 1 16.06 -28.62 40.82
C MET A 1 14.99 -28.75 39.72
N TYR A 2 14.27 -29.88 39.63
CA TYR A 2 13.19 -30.10 38.64
C TYR A 2 12.02 -29.10 38.69
N LEU A 3 11.57 -28.73 39.90
CA LEU A 3 10.45 -27.79 40.10
C LEU A 3 10.74 -26.36 39.56
N TYR A 4 12.02 -25.95 39.56
CA TYR A 4 12.42 -24.62 39.10
C TYR A 4 12.33 -24.50 37.57
N TRP A 5 12.71 -25.58 36.87
CA TRP A 5 12.63 -25.66 35.40
C TRP A 5 11.19 -25.68 34.90
N GLN A 6 10.30 -26.38 35.61
CA GLN A 6 8.89 -26.46 35.25
C GLN A 6 8.18 -25.10 35.43
N SER A 7 8.49 -24.37 36.51
CA SER A 7 7.97 -23.02 36.74
C SER A 7 8.46 -22.00 35.69
N TYR A 8 9.73 -22.10 35.27
CA TYR A 8 10.30 -21.21 34.26
C TYR A 8 9.70 -21.43 32.86
N SER A 9 9.52 -22.70 32.47
CA SER A 9 8.88 -23.07 31.20
C SER A 9 7.41 -22.59 31.12
N PHE A 10 6.65 -22.75 32.21
CA PHE A 10 5.26 -22.31 32.28
C PHE A 10 5.11 -20.78 32.22
N LYS A 11 6.05 -20.04 32.81
CA LYS A 11 6.06 -18.56 32.79
C LYS A 11 6.37 -18.01 31.39
N ASN A 12 7.18 -18.71 30.60
CA ASN A 12 7.45 -18.35 29.21
C ASN A 12 6.27 -18.68 28.28
N SER A 13 5.60 -19.82 28.47
CA SER A 13 4.41 -20.13 27.65
C SER A 13 3.27 -19.15 27.90
N LEU A 14 3.07 -18.68 29.13
CA LEU A 14 2.11 -17.63 29.46
C LEU A 14 2.45 -16.30 28.78
N LYS A 15 3.73 -15.92 28.73
CA LYS A 15 4.17 -14.72 27.99
C LYS A 15 3.92 -14.83 26.49
N GLU A 16 4.17 -16.00 25.89
CA GLU A 16 3.88 -16.22 24.46
C GLU A 16 2.39 -16.15 24.16
N VAL A 17 1.54 -16.75 25.00
CA VAL A 17 0.07 -16.68 24.84
C VAL A 17 -0.43 -15.24 24.99
N ASP A 18 0.14 -14.44 25.90
CA ASP A 18 -0.19 -13.03 26.04
C ASP A 18 0.28 -12.19 24.84
N ILE A 19 1.46 -12.50 24.26
CA ILE A 19 1.95 -11.86 23.03
C ILE A 19 1.03 -12.18 21.86
N VAL A 20 0.61 -13.44 21.70
CA VAL A 20 -0.31 -13.88 20.64
C VAL A 20 -1.67 -13.24 20.80
N LYS A 21 -2.23 -13.19 22.03
CA LYS A 21 -3.48 -12.48 22.30
C LYS A 21 -3.37 -10.99 22.02
N LYS A 22 -2.24 -10.35 22.36
CA LYS A 22 -1.99 -8.93 22.10
C LYS A 22 -1.79 -8.62 20.60
N PHE A 23 -1.28 -9.58 19.83
CA PHE A 23 -1.19 -9.50 18.37
C PHE A 23 -2.58 -9.61 17.71
N PHE A 24 -3.46 -10.48 18.21
CA PHE A 24 -4.83 -10.65 17.73
C PHE A 24 -5.82 -9.59 18.24
N GLN A 25 -5.53 -8.91 19.36
CA GLN A 25 -6.37 -7.84 19.93
C GLN A 25 -6.02 -6.42 19.45
N ILE A 26 -5.28 -6.27 18.35
CA ILE A 26 -5.06 -4.96 17.74
C ILE A 26 -6.38 -4.50 17.10
N ARG A 27 -7.29 -3.93 17.90
CA ARG A 27 -8.48 -3.27 17.36
C ARG A 27 -8.01 -2.12 16.46
N PRO A 28 -8.44 -2.06 15.19
CA PRO A 28 -8.10 -0.94 14.33
C PRO A 28 -8.61 0.35 14.96
N THR A 29 -7.73 1.35 15.08
CA THR A 29 -8.14 2.69 15.56
C THR A 29 -9.20 3.28 14.62
N LYS A 30 -10.10 4.13 15.11
CA LYS A 30 -11.15 4.76 14.29
C LYS A 30 -10.62 5.37 12.98
N THR A 31 -9.42 5.97 13.00
CA THR A 31 -8.72 6.50 11.83
C THR A 31 -8.33 5.44 10.81
N VAL A 32 -7.91 4.25 11.26
CA VAL A 32 -7.56 3.15 10.34
C VAL A 32 -8.82 2.59 9.70
N LEU A 33 -9.91 2.46 10.46
CA LEU A 33 -11.20 2.03 9.92
C LEU A 33 -11.71 2.99 8.84
N SER A 34 -11.66 4.31 9.09
CA SER A 34 -12.07 5.30 8.09
C SER A 34 -11.20 5.25 6.84
N ILE A 35 -9.87 5.08 6.98
CA ILE A 35 -8.96 4.89 5.83
C ILE A 35 -9.35 3.65 5.03
N ILE A 36 -9.62 2.51 5.68
CA ILE A 36 -10.05 1.28 5.01
C ILE A 36 -11.35 1.51 4.24
N ILE A 37 -12.32 2.18 4.85
CA ILE A 37 -13.59 2.53 4.19
C ILE A 37 -13.33 3.41 2.96
N THR A 38 -12.48 4.44 3.08
CA THR A 38 -12.09 5.30 1.94
C THR A 38 -11.46 4.49 0.81
N ILE A 39 -10.58 3.54 1.14
CA ILE A 39 -9.94 2.65 0.16
C ILE A 39 -11.00 1.80 -0.55
N ILE A 40 -11.90 1.15 0.20
CA ILE A 40 -12.95 0.29 -0.37
C ILE A 40 -13.87 1.09 -1.30
N ILE A 41 -14.33 2.27 -0.86
CA ILE A 41 -15.21 3.12 -1.66
C ILE A 41 -14.50 3.58 -2.94
N GLY A 42 -13.26 4.08 -2.83
CA GLY A 42 -12.49 4.50 -4.01
C GLY A 42 -12.26 3.36 -4.99
N PHE A 43 -11.88 2.18 -4.47
CA PHE A 43 -11.68 0.98 -5.25
C PHE A 43 -12.93 0.54 -6.02
N LEU A 44 -14.08 0.45 -5.34
CA LEU A 44 -15.34 0.06 -5.96
C LEU A 44 -15.77 1.06 -7.04
N ILE A 45 -15.72 2.37 -6.74
CA ILE A 45 -16.02 3.41 -7.73
C ILE A 45 -15.08 3.30 -8.93
N GLY A 46 -13.80 2.99 -8.70
CA GLY A 46 -12.81 2.73 -9.75
C GLY A 46 -13.24 1.60 -10.67
N ILE A 47 -13.59 0.44 -10.13
CA ILE A 47 -14.08 -0.70 -10.92
C ILE A 47 -15.35 -0.33 -11.69
N PHE A 48 -16.34 0.28 -11.03
CA PHE A 48 -17.60 0.65 -11.68
C PHE A 48 -17.40 1.67 -12.80
N SER A 49 -16.47 2.60 -12.65
CA SER A 49 -16.15 3.59 -13.70
C SER A 49 -15.67 2.92 -15.00
N THR A 50 -15.05 1.74 -14.92
CA THR A 50 -14.64 1.01 -16.13
C THR A 50 -15.83 0.46 -16.93
N ASN A 51 -17.04 0.40 -16.38
CA ASN A 51 -18.26 -0.05 -17.10
C ASN A 51 -18.68 0.87 -18.23
N THR A 52 -18.26 2.13 -18.20
CA THR A 52 -18.52 3.09 -19.27
C THR A 52 -17.45 3.05 -20.37
N LEU A 53 -16.34 2.33 -20.17
CA LEU A 53 -15.30 2.20 -21.18
C LEU A 53 -15.72 1.19 -22.26
N PRO A 54 -15.60 1.53 -23.55
CA PRO A 54 -15.86 0.58 -24.62
C PRO A 54 -14.91 -0.63 -24.50
N LYS A 55 -15.39 -1.82 -24.85
CA LYS A 55 -14.58 -3.03 -25.00
C LYS A 55 -13.70 -2.90 -26.24
N THR A 56 -12.77 -1.96 -26.26
CA THR A 56 -11.70 -1.97 -27.24
C THR A 56 -10.75 -3.09 -26.83
N VAL A 57 -10.37 -3.94 -27.79
CA VAL A 57 -9.19 -4.78 -27.64
C VAL A 57 -8.05 -3.80 -27.41
N TYR A 58 -7.61 -3.66 -26.16
CA TYR A 58 -6.41 -2.90 -25.86
C TYR A 58 -5.26 -3.72 -26.43
N GLU A 59 -4.89 -3.45 -27.68
CA GLU A 59 -3.57 -3.85 -28.17
C GLU A 59 -2.58 -3.12 -27.27
N ILE A 60 -2.02 -3.86 -26.33
CA ILE A 60 -0.86 -3.43 -25.57
C ILE A 60 0.25 -3.41 -26.63
N ASP A 61 0.49 -2.26 -27.24
CA ASP A 61 1.69 -2.07 -28.03
C ASP A 61 2.86 -2.40 -27.10
N GLU A 62 3.52 -3.53 -27.36
CA GLU A 62 4.76 -3.93 -26.70
C GLU A 62 5.87 -2.99 -27.18
N GLU A 63 5.80 -1.71 -26.78
CA GLU A 63 6.97 -0.87 -26.80
C GLU A 63 8.01 -1.55 -25.91
N LYS A 64 9.12 -2.00 -26.54
CA LYS A 64 10.30 -2.53 -25.86
C LYS A 64 10.93 -1.44 -24.99
N LYS A 65 10.35 -1.23 -23.81
CA LYS A 65 10.85 -0.29 -22.81
C LYS A 65 12.05 -0.92 -22.12
N SER A 66 13.14 -0.16 -22.01
CA SER A 66 14.30 -0.60 -21.24
C SER A 66 13.89 -0.94 -19.80
N TYR A 67 14.50 -1.98 -19.22
CA TYR A 67 14.26 -2.35 -17.81
C TYR A 67 14.45 -1.19 -16.84
N VAL A 68 15.43 -0.32 -17.12
CA VAL A 68 15.67 0.91 -16.34
C VAL A 68 14.46 1.84 -16.40
N GLN A 69 13.83 1.97 -17.57
CA GLN A 69 12.64 2.78 -17.77
C GLN A 69 11.42 2.21 -17.04
N ILE A 70 11.25 0.88 -17.04
CA ILE A 70 10.18 0.21 -16.28
C ILE A 70 10.36 0.44 -14.79
N PHE A 71 11.58 0.25 -14.27
CA PHE A 71 11.91 0.50 -12.87
C PHE A 71 11.64 1.95 -12.49
N LEU A 72 12.19 2.92 -13.24
CA LEU A 72 12.03 4.34 -12.95
C LEU A 72 10.57 4.77 -12.99
N ASN A 73 9.80 4.25 -13.95
CA ASN A 73 8.38 4.58 -14.06
C ASN A 73 7.59 4.00 -12.88
N SER A 74 7.80 2.72 -12.54
CA SER A 74 7.15 2.06 -11.40
C SER A 74 7.49 2.73 -10.06
N PHE A 75 8.77 3.05 -9.87
CA PHE A 75 9.26 3.76 -8.69
C PHE A 75 8.68 5.17 -8.61
N SER A 76 8.82 5.97 -9.67
CA SER A 76 8.42 7.39 -9.69
C SER A 76 6.91 7.54 -9.50
N LEU A 77 6.10 6.77 -10.23
CA LEU A 77 4.64 6.81 -10.11
C LEU A 77 4.20 6.56 -8.66
N ASN A 78 4.72 5.52 -8.02
CA ASN A 78 4.36 5.23 -6.63
C ASN A 78 4.95 6.24 -5.66
N TYR A 79 6.25 6.54 -5.78
CA TYR A 79 6.96 7.46 -4.90
C TYR A 79 6.27 8.82 -4.83
N TRP A 80 5.87 9.41 -5.95
CA TRP A 80 5.18 10.70 -5.95
C TRP A 80 3.87 10.68 -5.17
N TYR A 81 3.05 9.63 -5.31
CA TYR A 81 1.82 9.51 -4.51
C TYR A 81 2.10 9.47 -3.01
N PHE A 82 3.03 8.62 -2.59
CA PHE A 82 3.38 8.49 -1.17
C PHE A 82 4.08 9.74 -0.64
N PHE A 83 4.92 10.39 -1.45
CA PHE A 83 5.57 11.65 -1.10
C PHE A 83 4.55 12.77 -0.87
N VAL A 84 3.58 12.95 -1.76
CA VAL A 84 2.53 13.98 -1.58
C VAL A 84 1.65 13.67 -0.38
N LEU A 85 1.31 12.40 -0.14
CA LEU A 85 0.57 11.98 1.06
C LEU A 85 1.35 12.25 2.36
N TRP A 86 2.66 12.06 2.34
CA TRP A 86 3.54 12.42 3.45
C TRP A 86 3.63 13.95 3.62
N PHE A 87 3.78 14.68 2.51
CA PHE A 87 3.88 16.13 2.52
C PHE A 87 2.62 16.79 3.12
N PHE A 88 1.42 16.33 2.73
CA PHE A 88 0.18 16.83 3.29
C PHE A 88 -0.04 16.45 4.76
N GLY A 89 0.63 15.42 5.26
CA GLY A 89 0.62 15.16 6.70
C GLY A 89 1.25 16.31 7.51
N MET A 90 2.24 17.01 6.95
CA MET A 90 2.90 18.14 7.63
C MET A 90 2.07 19.43 7.64
N ILE A 91 1.05 19.53 6.78
CA ILE A 91 0.21 20.73 6.66
C ILE A 91 -0.92 20.66 7.71
N PRO A 92 -1.19 21.74 8.47
CA PRO A 92 -2.38 21.83 9.31
C PRO A 92 -3.63 21.74 8.44
N PHE A 93 -4.63 20.93 8.83
CA PHE A 93 -5.80 20.56 8.01
C PHE A 93 -5.50 19.69 6.76
N GLY A 94 -4.26 19.28 6.53
CA GLY A 94 -3.88 18.35 5.47
C GLY A 94 -4.46 16.93 5.60
N PHE A 95 -5.16 16.61 6.70
CA PHE A 95 -5.90 15.35 6.85
C PHE A 95 -7.00 15.18 5.79
N CYS A 96 -7.69 16.26 5.40
CA CYS A 96 -8.70 16.22 4.32
C CYS A 96 -8.04 15.82 2.99
N LEU A 97 -6.93 16.46 2.65
CA LEU A 97 -6.17 16.15 1.45
C LEU A 97 -5.56 14.74 1.49
N SER A 98 -5.16 14.27 2.68
CA SER A 98 -4.66 12.91 2.86
C SER A 98 -5.72 11.85 2.57
N TYR A 99 -6.97 12.05 3.01
CA TYR A 99 -8.09 11.18 2.63
C TYR A 99 -8.38 11.25 1.14
N PHE A 100 -8.32 12.44 0.54
CA PHE A 100 -8.52 12.63 -0.88
C PHE A 100 -7.48 11.86 -1.71
N ILE A 101 -6.18 11.99 -1.42
CA ILE A 101 -5.14 11.22 -2.12
C ILE A 101 -5.31 9.72 -1.91
N THR A 102 -5.63 9.29 -0.69
CA THR A 102 -5.85 7.88 -0.38
C THR A 102 -6.99 7.32 -1.24
N PHE A 103 -8.11 8.06 -1.34
CA PHE A 103 -9.22 7.73 -2.22
C PHE A 103 -8.78 7.63 -3.69
N PHE A 104 -8.07 8.64 -4.21
CA PHE A 104 -7.63 8.65 -5.62
C PHE A 104 -6.67 7.51 -5.95
N LYS A 105 -5.73 7.18 -5.06
CA LYS A 105 -4.83 6.04 -5.28
C LYS A 105 -5.60 4.72 -5.34
N SER A 106 -6.56 4.51 -4.44
CA SER A 106 -7.41 3.32 -4.44
C SER A 106 -8.34 3.26 -5.64
N PHE A 107 -8.87 4.41 -6.08
CA PHE A 107 -9.63 4.53 -7.32
C PHE A 107 -8.80 4.11 -8.53
N MET A 108 -7.56 4.59 -8.68
CA MET A 108 -6.68 4.20 -9.79
C MET A 108 -6.34 2.71 -9.79
N ILE A 109 -6.14 2.11 -8.60
CA ILE A 109 -5.98 0.65 -8.47
C ILE A 109 -7.25 -0.06 -8.95
N GLY A 110 -8.43 0.41 -8.54
CA GLY A 110 -9.72 -0.14 -8.97
C GLY A 110 -9.94 -0.03 -10.48
N VAL A 111 -9.60 1.10 -11.09
CA VAL A 111 -9.66 1.30 -12.56
C VAL A 111 -8.73 0.32 -13.26
N THR A 112 -7.48 0.22 -12.81
CA THR A 112 -6.48 -0.67 -13.42
C THR A 112 -6.96 -2.12 -13.39
N LEU A 113 -7.47 -2.59 -12.24
CA LEU A 113 -8.04 -3.93 -12.13
C LEU A 113 -9.30 -4.11 -12.99
N GLY A 114 -10.18 -3.12 -13.03
CA GLY A 114 -11.39 -3.16 -13.86
C GLY A 114 -11.08 -3.25 -15.36
N VAL A 115 -10.02 -2.58 -15.83
CA VAL A 115 -9.53 -2.69 -17.21
C VAL A 115 -8.93 -4.09 -17.46
N CYS A 116 -8.07 -4.58 -16.56
CA CYS A 116 -7.49 -5.92 -16.69
C CYS A 116 -8.54 -7.04 -16.72
N LEU A 117 -9.62 -6.93 -15.93
CA LEU A 117 -10.72 -7.90 -15.92
C LEU A 117 -11.52 -7.95 -17.24
N LYS A 118 -11.48 -6.87 -18.02
CA LYS A 118 -12.22 -6.76 -19.28
C LYS A 118 -11.39 -7.10 -20.51
N SER A 119 -10.07 -7.12 -20.37
CA SER A 119 -9.17 -7.55 -21.44
C SER A 119 -9.35 -9.04 -21.69
N SER A 120 -9.65 -9.41 -22.95
CA SER A 120 -10.05 -10.75 -23.37
C SER A 120 -8.91 -11.73 -23.63
N ALA A 121 -7.64 -11.32 -23.48
CA ALA A 121 -6.51 -12.21 -23.66
C ALA A 121 -6.24 -13.05 -22.39
N MET A 122 -5.89 -14.33 -22.52
CA MET A 122 -5.41 -15.15 -21.39
C MET A 122 -4.23 -14.49 -20.65
N PHE A 123 -3.45 -13.65 -21.35
CA PHE A 123 -2.43 -12.77 -20.80
C PHE A 123 -2.97 -11.78 -19.75
N GLY A 124 -4.19 -11.26 -19.93
CA GLY A 124 -4.83 -10.32 -19.02
C GLY A 124 -5.13 -10.90 -17.63
N ILE A 125 -5.53 -12.18 -17.56
CA ILE A 125 -5.86 -12.86 -16.29
C ILE A 125 -4.59 -13.14 -15.47
N MET A 126 -3.51 -13.62 -16.10
CA MET A 126 -2.23 -13.80 -15.41
C MET A 126 -1.67 -12.46 -14.91
N GLN A 127 -1.67 -11.44 -15.78
CA GLN A 127 -1.21 -10.11 -15.39
C GLN A 127 -2.06 -9.51 -14.27
N PHE A 128 -3.39 -9.75 -14.29
CA PHE A 128 -4.33 -9.36 -13.24
C PHE A 128 -3.97 -9.99 -11.89
N ILE A 129 -3.81 -11.32 -11.82
CA ILE A 129 -3.51 -12.02 -10.56
C ILE A 129 -2.20 -11.49 -9.98
N THR A 130 -1.15 -11.41 -10.79
CA THR A 130 0.16 -10.98 -10.29
C THR A 130 0.15 -9.50 -9.88
N TYR A 131 -0.51 -8.62 -10.63
CA TYR A 131 -0.61 -7.19 -10.28
C TYR A 131 -1.46 -6.99 -9.01
N ALA A 132 -2.60 -7.67 -8.90
CA ALA A 132 -3.47 -7.61 -7.73
C ALA A 132 -2.75 -8.10 -6.46
N ILE A 133 -1.93 -9.15 -6.57
CA ILE A 133 -1.12 -9.65 -5.46
C ILE A 133 -0.06 -8.62 -5.05
N LEU A 134 0.68 -8.05 -6.01
CA LEU A 134 1.79 -7.13 -5.71
C LEU A 134 1.28 -5.80 -5.12
N GLU A 135 0.21 -5.24 -5.70
CA GLU A 135 -0.48 -4.07 -5.16
C GLU A 135 -1.13 -4.37 -3.79
N GLY A 136 -1.80 -5.52 -3.65
CA GLY A 136 -2.52 -5.89 -2.45
C GLY A 136 -1.63 -6.21 -1.25
N ILE A 137 -0.46 -6.82 -1.47
CA ILE A 137 0.48 -7.21 -0.40
C ILE A 137 1.41 -6.06 -0.03
N ILE A 138 1.86 -5.25 -0.99
CA ILE A 138 2.90 -4.24 -0.74
C ILE A 138 2.31 -2.83 -0.70
N ILE A 139 1.62 -2.40 -1.76
CA ILE A 139 1.17 -1.01 -1.89
C ILE A 139 0.04 -0.70 -0.92
N LEU A 140 -0.95 -1.59 -0.78
CA LEU A 140 -2.14 -1.33 0.03
C LEU A 140 -1.81 -1.25 1.54
N PRO A 141 -0.98 -2.14 2.14
CA PRO A 141 -0.55 -1.98 3.54
C PRO A 141 0.31 -0.73 3.74
N THR A 142 1.17 -0.41 2.77
CA THR A 142 1.99 0.81 2.81
C THR A 142 1.12 2.07 2.77
N LEU A 143 0.05 2.07 1.97
CA LEU A 143 -0.93 3.14 1.88
C LEU A 143 -1.67 3.34 3.19
N ILE A 144 -2.18 2.27 3.80
CA ILE A 144 -2.84 2.34 5.11
C ILE A 144 -1.87 2.86 6.17
N TYR A 145 -0.63 2.36 6.18
CA TYR A 145 0.39 2.76 7.14
C TYR A 145 0.72 4.25 7.03
N LEU A 146 1.03 4.73 5.81
CA LEU A 146 1.40 6.13 5.60
C LEU A 146 0.21 7.06 5.82
N ALA A 147 -0.97 6.76 5.27
CA ALA A 147 -2.16 7.58 5.45
C ALA A 147 -2.50 7.77 6.93
N ASN A 148 -2.43 6.70 7.73
CA ASN A 148 -2.68 6.76 9.18
C ASN A 148 -1.66 7.65 9.90
N LYS A 149 -0.38 7.59 9.50
CA LYS A 149 0.66 8.46 10.07
C LYS A 149 0.46 9.91 9.63
N SER A 150 0.20 10.17 8.36
CA SER A 150 -0.04 11.52 7.82
C SER A 150 -1.26 12.19 8.44
N ILE A 151 -2.39 11.48 8.52
CA ILE A 151 -3.64 12.02 9.10
C ILE A 151 -3.45 12.34 10.58
N LYS A 152 -2.84 11.43 11.36
CA LYS A 152 -2.58 11.67 12.78
C LYS A 152 -1.59 12.82 13.00
N PHE A 153 -0.58 12.93 12.15
CA PHE A 153 0.39 14.02 12.23
C PHE A 153 -0.27 15.37 11.90
N SER A 154 -1.09 15.43 10.86
CA SER A 154 -1.81 16.64 10.45
C SER A 154 -2.81 17.13 11.50
N ILE A 155 -3.55 16.22 12.15
CA ILE A 155 -4.51 16.55 13.21
C ILE A 155 -3.79 17.06 14.47
N ASN A 156 -2.67 16.44 14.82
CA ASN A 156 -1.91 16.77 16.04
C ASN A 156 -0.88 17.89 15.82
N GLY A 157 -0.85 18.48 14.62
CA GLY A 157 0.25 19.20 13.95
C GLY A 157 0.83 20.46 14.62
N ARG A 158 0.77 20.61 15.94
CA ARG A 158 1.46 21.69 16.67
C ARG A 158 2.17 21.28 17.95
N ARG A 159 1.80 20.19 18.62
CA ARG A 159 2.30 19.94 19.99
C ARG A 159 3.67 19.27 20.09
N THR A 160 4.25 18.78 18.99
CA THR A 160 5.41 17.88 19.14
C THR A 160 6.32 17.81 17.91
N PHE A 161 6.65 18.96 17.30
CA PHE A 161 7.49 18.98 16.09
C PHE A 161 8.93 18.48 16.36
N ASN A 162 9.49 18.72 17.56
CA ASN A 162 10.86 18.30 17.90
C ASN A 162 11.02 16.76 17.92
N ASP A 163 10.27 16.03 18.76
CA ASP A 163 10.44 14.57 18.87
C ASP A 163 9.61 13.75 17.87
N THR A 164 8.51 14.32 17.36
CA THR A 164 7.57 13.59 16.49
C THR A 164 7.82 13.87 15.01
N GLY A 165 8.41 15.03 14.68
CA GLY A 165 8.83 15.36 13.33
C GLY A 165 9.88 14.39 12.82
N GLN A 166 10.95 14.13 13.57
CA GLN A 166 11.99 13.17 13.16
C GLN A 166 11.44 11.75 12.96
N LYS A 167 10.54 11.31 13.86
CA LYS A 167 9.84 10.02 13.70
C LYS A 167 8.99 9.99 12.43
N TYR A 168 8.40 11.11 12.04
CA TYR A 168 7.59 11.24 10.84
C TYR A 168 8.44 11.32 9.55
N PHE A 169 9.61 11.95 9.57
CA PHE A 169 10.59 11.87 8.48
C PHE A 169 11.07 10.42 8.26
N ASN A 170 11.33 9.68 9.34
CA ASN A 170 11.70 8.26 9.26
C ASN A 170 10.61 7.37 8.66
N VAL A 171 9.34 7.82 8.65
CA VAL A 171 8.26 7.11 7.95
C VAL A 171 8.47 7.20 6.43
N LEU A 172 8.82 8.39 5.90
CA LEU A 172 9.07 8.56 4.47
C LEU A 172 10.22 7.68 3.99
N VAL A 173 11.32 7.62 4.75
CA VAL A 173 12.48 6.76 4.42
C VAL A 173 12.07 5.29 4.32
N ARG A 174 11.31 4.79 5.32
CA ARG A 174 10.81 3.40 5.30
C ARG A 174 9.91 3.14 4.10
N VAL A 175 8.97 4.04 3.81
CA VAL A 175 8.07 3.91 2.67
C VAL A 175 8.86 3.92 1.35
N THR A 176 9.88 4.77 1.23
CA THR A 176 10.75 4.83 0.05
C THR A 176 11.47 3.50 -0.18
N ILE A 177 12.00 2.87 0.87
CA ILE A 177 12.63 1.54 0.77
C ILE A 177 11.62 0.49 0.28
N VAL A 178 10.40 0.49 0.82
CA VAL A 178 9.34 -0.45 0.40
C VAL A 178 8.95 -0.23 -1.07
N ILE A 179 8.83 1.02 -1.52
CA ILE A 179 8.54 1.35 -2.92
C ILE A 179 9.68 0.94 -3.85
N MET A 180 10.93 1.07 -3.39
CA MET A 180 12.10 0.60 -4.13
C MET A 180 12.07 -0.92 -4.31
N ILE A 181 11.75 -1.66 -3.24
CA ILE A 181 11.57 -3.13 -3.31
C ILE A 181 10.42 -3.48 -4.27
N TYR A 182 9.29 -2.78 -4.17
CA TYR A 182 8.17 -2.95 -5.09
C TYR A 182 8.60 -2.75 -6.55
N ALA A 183 9.30 -1.67 -6.87
CA ALA A 183 9.73 -1.37 -8.24
C ALA A 183 10.74 -2.41 -8.77
N LEU A 184 11.64 -2.92 -7.92
CA LEU A 184 12.53 -4.03 -8.27
C LEU A 184 11.74 -5.30 -8.57
N LEU A 185 10.74 -5.65 -7.74
CA LEU A 185 9.88 -6.81 -7.98
C LEU A 185 9.05 -6.65 -9.26
N THR A 186 8.56 -5.44 -9.57
CA THR A 186 7.90 -5.16 -10.85
C THR A 186 8.84 -5.37 -12.03
N CYS A 187 10.10 -4.93 -11.91
CA CYS A 187 11.10 -5.13 -12.96
C CYS A 187 11.43 -6.61 -13.17
N LEU A 188 11.65 -7.37 -12.09
CA LEU A 188 11.89 -8.82 -12.14
C LEU A 188 10.69 -9.58 -12.73
N LYS A 189 9.46 -9.15 -12.46
CA LYS A 189 8.27 -9.75 -13.06
C LYS A 189 8.28 -9.62 -14.58
N MET A 190 8.61 -8.45 -15.12
CA MET A 190 8.61 -8.22 -16.57
C MET A 190 9.66 -9.09 -17.27
N THR A 191 10.82 -9.33 -16.64
CA THR A 191 11.82 -10.26 -17.18
C THR A 191 11.36 -11.71 -17.28
N PHE A 192 10.46 -12.19 -16.42
CA PHE A 192 9.96 -13.57 -16.52
C PHE A 192 8.86 -13.76 -17.56
N LEU A 193 8.13 -12.68 -17.90
CA LEU A 193 7.07 -12.71 -18.91
C LEU A 193 7.62 -12.61 -20.35
N GLU A 194 8.77 -11.95 -20.56
CA GLU A 194 9.43 -11.85 -21.87
C GLU A 194 10.17 -13.13 -22.30
N VAL A 195 10.37 -14.10 -21.39
CA VAL A 195 11.12 -15.34 -21.64
C VAL A 195 10.20 -16.52 -22.01
N GLN A 196 8.88 -16.33 -22.03
CA GLN A 196 7.87 -17.31 -22.47
C GLN A 196 7.30 -16.97 -23.84
#